data_AF-A0A9D5KEK4-F1
#
_entry.id   AF-A0A9D5KEK4-F1
#
_cell.length_a   1.000
_cell.length_b   1.000
_cell.length_c   1.000
_cell.angle_alpha   90.00
_cell.angle_beta   90.00
_cell.angle_gamma   90.00
#
_symmetry.space_group_name_H-M   'P 1'
#
loop_
_entity.id
_entity.type
_entity.pdbx_description
1 polymer ?
#
loop_
_entity_poly.entity_id
_entity_poly.type
_entity_poly.pdbx_seq_one_letter_code
_entity_poly.pdbx_strand_id
1 'polypeptide(L)'
;MKKKQVPTQLFSDYPAFLGEIRERIRSAQVRASFAVNRELIQLYWDVGRLIVSVQDSVGWGKGVIPRLAADIRNDFPELRGFSERNLGRMKAFFAEYRFLPQAGAKLDGLSADTGNLPQAGAELAERALQLPW
;
A
#
# COMPACT_ATOMS: atom_id res chain seq x y z
N MET A 1 -30.93 42.60 -25.59
CA MET A 1 -30.00 41.53 -25.17
C MET A 1 -30.81 40.42 -24.49
N LYS A 2 -30.97 39.24 -25.11
CA LYS A 2 -31.70 38.12 -24.51
C LYS A 2 -30.79 37.44 -23.49
N LYS A 3 -31.14 37.47 -22.20
CA LYS A 3 -30.47 36.68 -21.16
C LYS A 3 -30.63 35.20 -21.54
N LYS A 4 -29.52 34.48 -21.76
CA LYS A 4 -29.54 33.02 -21.87
C LYS A 4 -30.02 32.49 -20.53
N GLN A 5 -31.27 32.06 -20.45
CA GLN A 5 -31.77 31.28 -19.32
C GLN A 5 -30.96 29.98 -19.31
N VAL A 6 -30.14 29.80 -18.28
CA VAL A 6 -29.54 28.50 -17.97
C VAL A 6 -30.72 27.57 -17.65
N PRO A 7 -30.87 26.43 -18.34
CA PRO A 7 -32.00 25.53 -18.11
C PRO A 7 -32.05 25.09 -16.64
N THR A 8 -33.19 25.28 -15.97
CA THR A 8 -33.41 24.91 -14.56
C THR A 8 -33.12 23.42 -14.29
N GLN A 9 -33.20 22.55 -15.31
CA GLN A 9 -32.83 21.13 -15.27
C GLN A 9 -31.35 20.88 -14.92
N LEU A 10 -30.42 21.78 -15.29
CA LEU A 10 -29.01 21.64 -14.91
C LEU A 10 -28.81 21.66 -13.40
N PHE A 11 -29.68 22.36 -12.65
CA PHE A 11 -29.59 22.44 -11.20
C PHE A 11 -30.30 21.28 -10.48
N SER A 12 -31.34 20.68 -11.08
CA SER A 12 -31.99 19.49 -10.51
C SER A 12 -31.12 18.24 -10.61
N ASP A 13 -30.34 18.13 -11.70
CA ASP A 13 -29.55 16.93 -12.00
C ASP A 13 -28.12 17.03 -11.43
N TYR A 14 -27.71 18.23 -11.01
CA TYR A 14 -26.39 18.48 -10.44
C TYR A 14 -26.07 17.63 -9.20
N PRO A 15 -26.97 17.43 -8.21
CA PRO A 15 -26.67 16.56 -7.06
C PRO A 15 -26.40 15.10 -7.47
N ALA A 16 -27.10 14.58 -8.48
CA ALA A 16 -26.87 13.25 -9.01
C ALA A 16 -25.54 13.16 -9.74
N PHE A 17 -25.24 14.13 -10.61
CA PHE A 17 -23.95 14.26 -11.29
C PHE A 17 -22.78 14.37 -10.29
N LEU A 18 -22.91 15.21 -9.27
CA LEU A 18 -21.91 15.36 -8.21
C LEU A 18 -21.75 14.06 -7.39
N GLY A 19 -22.85 13.33 -7.15
CA GLY A 19 -22.83 12.01 -6.53
C GLY A 19 -21.99 11.02 -7.33
N GLU A 20 -22.21 10.96 -8.65
CA GLU A 20 -21.45 10.08 -9.55
C GLU A 20 -19.95 10.42 -9.55
N ILE A 21 -19.60 11.71 -9.62
CA ILE A 21 -18.20 12.15 -9.59
C ILE A 21 -17.55 11.79 -8.24
N ARG A 22 -18.23 12.00 -7.11
CA ARG A 22 -17.72 11.62 -5.79
C ARG A 22 -17.46 10.12 -5.68
N GLU A 23 -18.36 9.30 -6.21
CA GLU A 23 -18.20 7.85 -6.18
C GLU A 23 -16.99 7.40 -7.01
N ARG A 24 -16.85 7.95 -8.22
CA ARG A 24 -15.67 7.69 -9.07
C ARG A 24 -14.36 8.10 -8.38
N ILE A 25 -14.33 9.24 -7.69
CA ILE A 25 -13.16 9.70 -6.93
C ILE A 25 -12.82 8.71 -5.80
N ARG A 26 -13.81 8.33 -4.98
CA ARG A 26 -13.60 7.39 -3.86
C ARG A 26 -13.10 6.04 -4.37
N SER A 27 -13.75 5.52 -5.40
CA SER A 27 -13.35 4.26 -6.05
C SER A 27 -11.92 4.32 -6.58
N ALA A 28 -11.51 5.44 -7.20
CA ALA A 28 -10.14 5.64 -7.66
C ALA A 28 -9.13 5.71 -6.51
N GLN A 29 -9.45 6.42 -5.42
CA GLN A 29 -8.60 6.49 -4.23
C GLN A 29 -8.40 5.12 -3.59
N VAL A 30 -9.47 4.32 -3.46
CA VAL A 30 -9.38 2.96 -2.92
C VAL A 30 -8.46 2.09 -3.77
N ARG A 31 -8.63 2.09 -5.10
CA ARG A 31 -7.72 1.35 -6.00
C ARG A 31 -6.27 1.80 -5.88
N ALA A 32 -6.03 3.10 -5.81
CA ALA A 32 -4.68 3.65 -5.65
C ALA A 32 -4.05 3.18 -4.32
N SER A 33 -4.80 3.25 -3.21
CA SER A 33 -4.34 2.78 -1.91
C SER A 33 -4.00 1.29 -1.91
N PHE A 34 -4.82 0.46 -2.56
CA PHE A 34 -4.53 -0.97 -2.72
C PHE A 34 -3.24 -1.22 -3.51
N ALA A 35 -3.07 -0.53 -4.64
CA ALA A 35 -1.87 -0.67 -5.45
C ALA A 35 -0.61 -0.27 -4.67
N VAL A 36 -0.65 0.87 -3.96
CA VAL A 36 0.47 1.33 -3.12
C VAL A 36 0.76 0.34 -1.99
N ASN A 37 -0.27 -0.15 -1.29
CA ASN A 37 -0.09 -1.11 -0.20
C ASN A 37 0.50 -2.43 -0.70
N ARG A 38 0.10 -2.90 -1.88
CA ARG A 38 0.67 -4.11 -2.51
C ARG A 38 2.17 -3.94 -2.75
N GLU A 39 2.58 -2.82 -3.35
CA GLU A 39 3.99 -2.53 -3.59
C GLU A 39 4.79 -2.39 -2.29
N LEU A 40 4.22 -1.75 -1.25
CA LEU A 40 4.88 -1.65 0.05
C LEU A 40 5.10 -3.01 0.72
N ILE A 41 4.10 -3.88 0.71
CA ILE A 41 4.22 -5.24 1.27
C ILE A 41 5.29 -6.03 0.52
N GLN A 42 5.30 -5.95 -0.81
CA GLN A 42 6.30 -6.62 -1.63
C GLN A 42 7.71 -6.09 -1.34
N LEU A 43 7.88 -4.76 -1.28
CA LEU A 43 9.15 -4.13 -0.93
C LEU A 43 9.66 -4.59 0.44
N TYR A 44 8.81 -4.63 1.45
CA TYR A 44 9.19 -5.06 2.79
C TYR A 44 9.58 -6.54 2.85
N TRP A 45 8.88 -7.40 2.10
CA TRP A 45 9.26 -8.80 1.96
C TRP A 45 10.63 -8.95 1.27
N ASP A 46 10.85 -8.19 0.19
CA ASP A 46 12.10 -8.19 -0.58
C ASP A 46 13.29 -7.72 0.25
N VAL A 47 13.13 -6.64 1.03
CA VAL A 47 14.16 -6.15 1.95
C VAL A 47 14.47 -7.20 3.02
N GLY A 48 13.43 -7.83 3.61
CA GLY A 48 13.61 -8.93 4.55
C GLY A 48 14.42 -10.10 3.97
N ARG A 49 14.10 -10.48 2.73
CA ARG A 49 14.81 -11.52 1.97
C ARG A 49 16.28 -11.19 1.77
N LEU A 50 16.59 -9.97 1.36
CA LEU A 50 17.97 -9.52 1.15
C LEU A 50 18.76 -9.52 2.46
N ILE A 51 18.15 -9.07 3.57
CA ILE A 51 18.80 -9.09 4.88
C ILE A 51 19.13 -10.54 5.26
N VAL A 52 18.16 -11.47 5.22
CA VAL A 52 18.42 -12.88 5.56
C VAL A 52 19.49 -13.49 4.66
N SER A 53 19.41 -13.27 3.35
CA SER A 53 20.36 -13.83 2.39
C SER A 53 21.80 -13.39 2.65
N VAL A 54 22.04 -12.11 2.98
CA VAL A 54 23.39 -11.60 3.26
C VAL A 54 23.90 -12.07 4.63
N GLN A 55 23.02 -12.17 5.64
CA GLN A 55 23.41 -12.73 6.94
C GLN A 55 23.81 -14.21 6.83
N ASP A 56 23.11 -15.00 6.01
CA ASP A 56 23.37 -16.43 5.81
C ASP A 56 24.61 -16.70 4.94
N SER A 57 24.85 -15.88 3.91
CA SER A 57 25.93 -16.12 2.94
C SER A 57 27.28 -15.53 3.32
N VAL A 58 27.29 -14.33 3.91
CA VAL A 58 28.53 -13.57 4.19
C VAL A 58 28.82 -13.49 5.69
N GLY A 59 27.91 -14.00 6.54
CA GLY A 59 28.08 -13.98 7.99
C GLY A 59 28.01 -12.57 8.59
N TRP A 60 27.35 -11.63 7.90
CA TRP A 60 27.15 -10.28 8.43
C TRP A 60 26.32 -10.37 9.71
N GLY A 61 26.99 -10.17 10.84
CA GLY A 61 26.38 -10.30 12.16
C GLY A 61 25.24 -9.30 12.40
N LYS A 62 24.76 -9.25 13.65
CA LYS A 62 23.60 -8.41 14.03
C LYS A 62 23.78 -6.90 13.74
N GLY A 63 25.00 -6.43 13.49
CA GLY A 63 25.32 -5.03 13.19
C GLY A 63 24.92 -4.54 11.79
N VAL A 64 24.50 -5.41 10.86
CA VAL A 64 24.06 -4.97 9.52
C VAL A 64 22.80 -4.10 9.59
N ILE A 65 21.85 -4.44 10.46
CA ILE A 65 20.55 -3.74 10.53
C ILE A 65 20.71 -2.28 11.00
N PRO A 66 21.45 -1.98 12.08
CA PRO A 66 21.75 -0.60 12.47
C PRO A 66 22.39 0.23 11.37
N ARG A 67 23.40 -0.34 10.70
CA ARG A 67 24.09 0.35 9.60
C ARG A 67 23.14 0.64 8.43
N LEU A 68 22.37 -0.37 8.01
CA LEU A 68 21.43 -0.23 6.91
C LEU A 68 20.36 0.83 7.20
N ALA A 69 19.84 0.89 8.43
CA ALA A 69 18.87 1.92 8.82
C ALA A 69 19.47 3.33 8.74
N ALA A 70 20.72 3.48 9.19
CA ALA A 70 21.42 4.76 9.13
C ALA A 70 21.67 5.19 7.68
N ASP A 71 22.17 4.28 6.84
CA ASP A 71 22.47 4.54 5.43
C ASP A 71 21.19 4.90 4.66
N ILE A 72 20.10 4.12 4.81
CA ILE A 72 18.80 4.42 4.15
C ILE A 72 18.27 5.79 4.56
N ARG A 73 18.36 6.16 5.85
CA ARG A 73 17.89 7.47 6.32
C ARG A 73 18.74 8.62 5.75
N ASN A 74 20.02 8.40 5.51
CA ASN A 74 20.89 9.42 4.92
C ASN A 74 20.58 9.60 3.43
N ASP A 75 20.35 8.50 2.70
CA ASP A 75 20.06 8.53 1.27
C ASP A 75 18.63 8.99 0.98
N PHE A 76 17.68 8.69 1.88
CA PHE A 76 16.25 9.02 1.75
C PHE A 76 15.68 9.65 3.03
N PRO A 77 16.02 10.92 3.35
CA PRO A 77 15.64 11.55 4.62
C PRO A 77 14.13 11.71 4.84
N GLU A 78 13.35 11.87 3.77
CA GLU A 78 11.90 11.98 3.80
C GLU A 78 11.19 10.62 3.95
N LEU A 79 11.89 9.52 3.66
CA LEU A 79 11.34 8.17 3.66
C LEU A 79 11.19 7.64 5.09
N ARG A 80 9.96 7.28 5.45
CA ARG A 80 9.62 6.67 6.74
C ARG A 80 9.49 5.16 6.57
N GLY A 81 9.55 4.44 7.69
CA GLY A 81 9.31 3.00 7.72
C GLY A 81 10.55 2.11 7.70
N PHE A 82 11.76 2.67 7.58
CA PHE A 82 13.03 1.93 7.52
C PHE A 82 13.92 2.11 8.76
N SER A 83 13.31 2.26 9.94
CA SER A 83 14.05 2.24 11.21
C SER A 83 14.66 0.86 11.46
N GLU A 84 15.67 0.76 12.33
CA GLU A 84 16.28 -0.53 12.72
C GLU A 84 15.23 -1.55 13.15
N ARG A 85 14.25 -1.10 13.96
CA ARG A 85 13.13 -1.93 14.42
C ARG A 85 12.31 -2.45 13.25
N ASN A 86 12.01 -1.60 12.26
CA ASN A 86 11.22 -2.01 11.11
C ASN A 86 11.99 -2.93 10.16
N LEU A 87 13.27 -2.68 9.92
CA LEU A 87 14.12 -3.61 9.16
C LEU A 87 14.19 -4.98 9.85
N GLY A 88 14.27 -5.01 11.18
CA GLY A 88 14.16 -6.25 11.96
C GLY A 88 12.82 -6.98 11.73
N ARG A 89 11.71 -6.24 11.64
CA ARG A 89 10.39 -6.79 11.33
C ARG A 89 10.28 -7.28 9.90
N MET A 90 10.84 -6.55 8.92
CA MET A 90 10.92 -6.99 7.52
C MET A 90 11.67 -8.33 7.42
N LYS A 91 12.80 -8.45 8.13
CA LYS A 91 13.54 -9.71 8.24
C LYS A 91 12.69 -10.84 8.81
N ALA A 92 12.00 -10.60 9.92
CA ALA A 92 11.11 -11.58 10.55
C ALA A 92 9.95 -11.96 9.62
N PHE A 93 9.35 -10.98 8.95
CA PHE A 93 8.27 -11.16 7.98
C PHE A 93 8.70 -12.08 6.84
N PHE A 94 9.86 -11.83 6.23
CA PHE A 94 10.38 -12.76 5.23
C PHE A 94 10.62 -14.15 5.82
N ALA A 95 11.32 -14.24 6.97
CA ALA A 95 11.68 -15.53 7.57
C ALA A 95 10.46 -16.41 7.88
N GLU A 96 9.37 -15.81 8.38
CA GLU A 96 8.13 -16.50 8.74
C GLU A 96 7.34 -16.95 7.50
N TYR A 97 7.24 -16.09 6.48
CA TYR A 97 6.34 -16.30 5.34
C TYR A 97 7.03 -16.71 4.04
N ARG A 98 8.35 -16.99 4.04
CA ARG A 98 9.13 -17.36 2.84
C ARG A 98 8.61 -18.58 2.08
N PHE A 99 7.80 -19.42 2.71
CA PHE A 99 7.25 -20.65 2.13
C PHE A 99 5.85 -20.48 1.54
N LEU A 100 5.22 -19.31 1.71
CA LEU A 100 3.98 -19.00 1.01
C LEU A 100 4.33 -18.59 -0.43
N PRO A 101 3.56 -19.02 -1.45
CA PRO A 101 3.64 -18.42 -2.78
C PRO A 101 3.51 -16.91 -2.59
N GLN A 102 4.47 -16.14 -3.14
CA GLN A 102 4.67 -14.69 -2.95
C GLN A 102 3.40 -14.02 -2.38
N ALA A 103 3.45 -13.48 -1.17
CA ALA A 103 2.27 -12.91 -0.51
C ALA A 103 1.48 -11.91 -1.41
N GLY A 104 2.13 -11.32 -2.43
CA GLY A 104 1.51 -10.54 -3.49
C GLY A 104 0.64 -11.33 -4.49
N ALA A 105 0.96 -12.58 -4.82
CA ALA A 105 0.20 -13.42 -5.77
C ALA A 105 -1.20 -13.78 -5.27
N LYS A 106 -1.42 -13.83 -3.94
CA LYS A 106 -2.76 -14.05 -3.36
C LYS A 106 -3.60 -12.76 -3.35
N LEU A 107 -2.99 -11.60 -3.55
CA LEU A 107 -3.68 -10.30 -3.67
C LEU A 107 -4.14 -10.02 -5.11
N ASP A 108 -3.53 -10.65 -6.11
CA ASP A 108 -3.94 -10.53 -7.52
C ASP A 108 -5.35 -11.11 -7.78
N GLY A 109 -5.80 -12.06 -6.95
CA GLY A 109 -7.17 -12.58 -6.99
C GLY A 109 -8.24 -11.65 -6.40
N LEU A 110 -7.84 -10.62 -5.63
CA LEU A 110 -8.76 -9.64 -5.03
C LEU A 110 -8.96 -8.40 -5.90
N SER A 111 -8.11 -8.18 -6.90
CA SER A 111 -8.20 -7.05 -7.83
C SER A 111 -9.00 -7.36 -9.10
N ALA A 112 -9.29 -8.62 -9.40
CA ALA A 112 -9.93 -9.04 -10.64
C ALA A 112 -11.47 -8.91 -10.64
N ASP A 113 -12.12 -8.79 -9.47
CA ASP A 113 -13.57 -8.63 -9.34
C ASP A 113 -13.91 -7.44 -8.43
N THR A 114 -13.57 -6.22 -8.85
CA THR A 114 -13.82 -4.99 -8.07
C THR A 114 -15.08 -4.24 -8.50
N GLY A 115 -15.97 -4.90 -9.25
CA GLY A 115 -17.24 -4.31 -9.67
C GLY A 115 -18.17 -3.98 -8.50
N ASN A 116 -17.97 -4.62 -7.33
CA ASN A 116 -18.79 -4.39 -6.14
C ASN A 116 -18.12 -4.91 -4.86
N LEU A 117 -16.93 -4.43 -4.49
CA LEU A 117 -16.37 -4.80 -3.19
C LEU A 117 -17.23 -4.17 -2.07
N PRO A 118 -17.86 -4.99 -1.19
CA PRO A 118 -18.52 -4.48 0.00
C PRO A 118 -17.52 -3.76 0.89
N GLN A 119 -18.01 -3.01 1.89
CA GLN A 119 -17.23 -2.37 2.96
C GLN A 119 -16.07 -3.22 3.49
N ALA A 120 -16.18 -4.56 3.46
CA ALA A 120 -15.13 -5.52 3.80
C ALA A 120 -13.78 -5.30 3.06
N GLY A 121 -13.78 -4.87 1.80
CA GLY A 121 -12.53 -4.60 1.06
C GLY A 121 -11.81 -3.36 1.60
N ALA A 122 -12.54 -2.26 1.78
CA ALA A 122 -12.02 -1.03 2.38
C ALA A 122 -11.56 -1.26 3.84
N GLU A 123 -12.32 -2.07 4.58
CA GLU A 123 -12.01 -2.45 5.96
C GLU A 123 -10.75 -3.33 6.05
N LEU A 124 -10.52 -4.24 5.09
CA LEU A 124 -9.27 -5.00 4.98
C LEU A 124 -8.07 -4.11 4.63
N ALA A 125 -8.25 -3.11 3.77
CA ALA A 125 -7.20 -2.13 3.46
C ALA A 125 -6.86 -1.25 4.68
N GLU A 126 -7.86 -0.75 5.41
CA GLU A 126 -7.67 -0.02 6.66
C GLU A 126 -7.02 -0.89 7.73
N ARG A 127 -7.41 -2.17 7.85
CA ARG A 127 -6.79 -3.10 8.78
C ARG A 127 -5.35 -3.45 8.40
N ALA A 128 -5.04 -3.53 7.11
CA ALA A 128 -3.67 -3.70 6.62
C ALA A 128 -2.79 -2.47 6.91
N LEU A 129 -3.36 -1.26 6.91
CA LEU A 129 -2.70 -0.03 7.36
C LEU A 129 -2.54 0.05 8.89
N GLN A 130 -3.37 -0.68 9.64
CA GLN A 130 -3.29 -0.82 11.09
C GLN A 130 -2.46 -2.02 11.54
N LEU A 131 -1.99 -2.87 10.62
CA LEU A 131 -1.00 -3.88 10.97
C LEU A 131 0.20 -3.14 11.51
N PRO A 132 0.70 -3.53 12.69
CA PRO A 132 1.87 -2.89 13.23
C PRO A 132 3.00 -3.23 12.26
N TRP A 133 3.48 -2.21 11.56
CA TRP A 133 4.92 -2.07 11.44
C TRP A 133 5.44 -1.89 12.86
#